data_AF-A0A7X7H4F9-F1
#
_entry.id   AF-A0A7X7H4F9-F1
#
_cell.length_a   1.000
_cell.length_b   1.000
_cell.length_c   1.000
_cell.angle_alpha   90.00
_cell.angle_beta   90.00
_cell.angle_gamma   90.00
#
_symmetry.space_group_name_H-M   'P 1'
#
loop_
_entity.id
_entity.type
_entity.pdbx_description
1 polymer ?
#
loop_
_entity_poly.entity_id
_entity_poly.type
_entity_poly.pdbx_seq_one_letter_code
_entity_poly.pdbx_strand_id
1 'polypeptide(L)'
;GTMSFWEGVDVKGDALACVIIEKFPFASPGDPIEQAKIDLLRSQDKNPFMLYQLPRAIISLKQGVGRLIRDPSDYGVLVIADPRLSTKRYGVQFLNSLPPMTKTLKEERVYRFFDYMEKKRQTSD
;
A
#
# COMPACT_ATOMS: atom_id res chain seq x y z
N GLY A 1 10.55 9.60 -14.41
CA GLY A 1 11.07 9.81 -13.05
C GLY A 1 10.50 8.76 -12.12
N THR A 2 11.38 8.16 -11.32
CA THR A 2 11.14 7.40 -10.07
C THR A 2 10.15 6.23 -10.11
N MET A 3 10.64 5.06 -10.52
CA MET A 3 10.02 3.74 -10.24
C MET A 3 10.43 3.17 -8.86
N SER A 4 10.74 4.00 -7.85
CA SER A 4 10.97 3.52 -6.47
C SER A 4 9.69 3.58 -5.62
N PHE A 5 8.56 3.17 -6.20
CA PHE A 5 7.26 3.22 -5.49
C PHE A 5 7.12 2.16 -4.39
N TRP A 6 8.03 1.19 -4.33
CA TRP A 6 7.97 0.02 -3.45
C TRP A 6 9.39 -0.36 -3.02
N GLU A 7 9.91 0.27 -1.98
CA GLU A 7 11.11 -0.24 -1.30
C GLU A 7 10.67 -1.41 -0.43
N GLY A 8 10.73 -2.61 -0.99
CA GLY A 8 10.59 -3.86 -0.23
C GLY A 8 11.98 -4.33 0.16
N VAL A 9 12.27 -4.38 1.46
CA VAL A 9 13.45 -5.10 1.96
C VAL A 9 13.03 -6.57 2.08
N ASP A 10 13.37 -7.36 1.06
CA ASP A 10 13.19 -8.82 1.08
C ASP A 10 14.41 -9.43 1.79
N VAL A 11 14.27 -9.72 3.07
CA VAL A 11 15.30 -10.47 3.80
C VAL A 11 15.13 -11.94 3.43
N LYS A 12 16.09 -12.54 2.71
CA LYS A 12 16.00 -13.94 2.29
C LYS A 12 15.82 -14.88 3.49
N GLY A 13 14.65 -15.54 3.55
CA GLY A 13 14.23 -16.54 4.54
C GLY A 13 12.71 -16.41 4.79
N ASP A 14 12.05 -17.45 5.35
CA ASP A 14 10.60 -17.49 5.66
C ASP A 14 10.16 -16.50 6.77
N ALA A 15 10.73 -15.30 6.84
CA ALA A 15 10.67 -14.46 8.01
C ALA A 15 10.55 -12.97 7.64
N LEU A 16 9.41 -12.39 7.96
CA LEU A 16 9.21 -10.95 8.15
C LEU A 16 9.41 -10.07 6.90
N ALA A 17 8.30 -9.66 6.29
CA ALA A 17 8.31 -8.64 5.24
C ALA A 17 7.95 -7.26 5.81
N CYS A 18 8.67 -6.21 5.41
CA CYS A 18 8.28 -4.82 5.64
C CYS A 18 8.14 -4.12 4.30
N VAL A 19 6.96 -3.57 4.03
CA VAL A 19 6.68 -2.80 2.80
C VAL A 19 6.36 -1.38 3.19
N ILE A 20 7.13 -0.44 2.66
CA ILE A 20 6.93 0.99 2.88
C ILE A 20 6.40 1.62 1.60
N ILE A 21 5.28 2.35 1.74
CA ILE A 21 4.66 3.14 0.68
C ILE A 21 4.84 4.60 1.05
N GLU A 22 5.78 5.26 0.39
CA GLU A 22 6.03 6.69 0.59
C GLU A 22 4.84 7.54 0.10
N LYS A 23 4.28 7.18 -1.06
CA LYS A 23 3.22 7.95 -1.75
C LYS A 23 2.27 7.03 -2.49
N PHE A 24 0.97 7.36 -2.49
CA PHE A 24 -0.02 6.63 -3.28
C PHE A 24 0.32 6.65 -4.78
N PRO A 25 0.16 5.50 -5.48
CA PRO A 25 0.57 5.32 -6.88
C PRO A 25 -0.46 5.92 -7.84
N PHE A 26 -0.64 7.24 -7.79
CA PHE A 26 -1.41 7.95 -8.81
C PHE A 26 -0.56 8.12 -10.07
N ALA A 27 -1.18 7.92 -11.23
CA ALA A 27 -0.50 8.09 -12.52
C ALA A 27 0.05 9.51 -12.68
N SER A 28 1.25 9.61 -13.26
CA SER A 28 1.82 10.92 -13.64
C SER A 28 0.98 11.53 -14.77
N PRO A 29 0.65 12.83 -14.72
CA PRO A 29 0.12 13.52 -15.88
C PRO A 29 1.17 13.45 -17.00
N GLY A 30 0.77 12.99 -18.19
CA GLY A 30 1.66 12.88 -19.35
C GLY A 30 1.44 11.68 -20.26
N ASP A 31 0.68 10.67 -19.83
CA ASP A 31 0.28 9.56 -20.70
C ASP A 31 -0.96 9.95 -21.55
N PRO A 32 -0.87 10.02 -22.90
CA PRO A 32 -1.98 10.40 -23.75
C PRO A 32 -3.22 9.51 -23.60
N ILE A 33 -3.04 8.22 -23.31
CA ILE A 33 -4.13 7.26 -23.13
C ILE A 33 -4.84 7.50 -21.79
N GLU A 34 -4.08 7.78 -20.74
CA GLU A 34 -4.66 8.15 -19.45
C GLU A 34 -5.44 9.48 -19.56
N GLN A 35 -4.89 10.44 -20.30
CA GLN A 35 -5.53 11.73 -20.52
C GLN A 35 -6.84 11.60 -21.30
N ALA A 36 -6.86 10.81 -22.37
CA ALA A 36 -8.07 10.55 -23.16
C ALA A 36 -9.20 9.94 -22.30
N LYS A 37 -8.88 9.01 -21.40
CA LYS A 37 -9.87 8.41 -20.48
C LYS A 37 -10.40 9.42 -19.46
N ILE A 38 -9.53 10.29 -18.94
CA ILE A 38 -9.92 11.38 -18.03
C ILE A 38 -10.87 12.34 -18.74
N ASP A 39 -10.55 12.75 -19.97
CA ASP A 39 -11.33 13.72 -20.72
C ASP A 39 -12.68 13.16 -21.17
N LEU A 40 -12.74 11.86 -21.51
CA LEU A 40 -14.01 11.16 -21.76
C LEU A 40 -14.92 11.14 -20.53
N LEU A 41 -14.39 10.96 -19.33
CA LEU A 41 -15.19 10.98 -18.10
C LEU A 41 -15.66 12.41 -17.77
N ARG A 42 -14.82 13.42 -18.04
CA ARG A 42 -15.19 14.84 -17.88
C ARG A 42 -16.29 15.26 -18.85
N SER A 43 -16.24 14.82 -20.11
CA SER A 43 -17.29 15.14 -21.09
C SER A 43 -18.65 14.54 -20.75
N GLN A 44 -18.68 13.52 -19.87
CA GLN A 44 -19.88 12.91 -19.30
C GLN A 44 -20.30 13.53 -17.95
N ASP A 45 -19.70 14.67 -17.55
CA ASP A 45 -19.92 15.33 -16.26
C ASP A 45 -19.66 14.42 -15.04
N LYS A 46 -18.71 13.47 -15.19
CA LYS A 46 -18.31 12.55 -14.13
C LYS A 46 -16.98 12.99 -13.53
N ASN A 47 -16.74 12.59 -12.28
CA ASN A 47 -15.46 12.79 -11.60
C ASN A 47 -14.44 11.68 -11.97
N PRO A 48 -13.42 11.95 -12.81
CA PRO A 48 -12.47 10.92 -13.25
C PRO A 48 -11.55 10.46 -12.13
N PHE A 49 -11.27 11.34 -11.16
CA PHE A 49 -10.46 10.97 -10.02
C PHE A 49 -11.13 9.84 -9.23
N MET A 50 -12.42 9.99 -8.93
CA MET A 50 -13.18 9.00 -8.15
C MET A 50 -13.49 7.73 -8.94
N LEU A 51 -13.81 7.83 -10.22
CA LEU A 51 -14.23 6.69 -11.04
C LEU A 51 -13.10 5.91 -11.69
N TYR A 52 -11.92 6.51 -11.82
CA TYR A 52 -10.84 5.92 -12.61
C TYR A 52 -9.49 5.96 -11.89
N GLN A 53 -9.00 7.13 -11.50
CA GLN A 53 -7.65 7.25 -10.92
C GLN A 53 -7.55 6.56 -9.56
N LEU A 54 -8.54 6.77 -8.68
CA LEU A 54 -8.56 6.19 -7.35
C LEU A 54 -8.69 4.64 -7.39
N PRO A 55 -9.65 4.04 -8.14
CA PRO A 55 -9.69 2.59 -8.30
C PRO A 55 -8.39 1.99 -8.83
N ARG A 56 -7.74 2.63 -9.80
CA ARG A 56 -6.44 2.18 -10.31
C ARG A 56 -5.36 2.22 -9.25
N ALA A 57 -5.24 3.31 -8.49
CA ALA A 57 -4.27 3.41 -7.41
C ALA A 57 -4.52 2.35 -6.32
N ILE A 58 -5.79 2.04 -6.01
CA ILE A 58 -6.17 0.97 -5.08
C ILE A 58 -5.74 -0.40 -5.60
N ILE A 59 -5.93 -0.69 -6.89
CA ILE A 59 -5.47 -1.95 -7.49
C ILE A 59 -3.96 -2.07 -7.38
N SER A 60 -3.21 -1.02 -7.73
CA SER A 60 -1.76 -0.99 -7.58
C SER A 60 -1.33 -1.19 -6.12
N LEU A 61 -2.05 -0.59 -5.16
CA LEU A 61 -1.81 -0.80 -3.74
C LEU A 61 -1.96 -2.27 -3.35
N LYS A 62 -3.07 -2.89 -3.74
CA LYS A 62 -3.34 -4.31 -3.47
C LYS A 62 -2.25 -5.22 -4.04
N GLN A 63 -1.78 -4.92 -5.25
CA GLN A 63 -0.70 -5.69 -5.88
C GLN A 63 0.63 -5.54 -5.11
N GLY A 64 0.94 -4.33 -4.62
CA GLY A 64 2.10 -4.11 -3.76
C GLY A 64 2.00 -4.86 -2.42
N VAL A 65 0.83 -4.85 -1.79
CA VAL A 65 0.57 -5.58 -0.53
C VAL A 65 0.62 -7.09 -0.74
N GLY A 66 0.22 -7.61 -1.90
CA GLY A 66 0.39 -9.03 -2.23
C GLY A 66 1.85 -9.50 -2.25
N ARG A 67 2.83 -8.60 -2.25
CA ARG A 67 4.25 -8.94 -2.09
C ARG A 67 4.66 -9.13 -0.63
N LEU A 68 3.88 -8.58 0.32
CA LEU A 68 4.11 -8.63 1.76
C LEU A 68 3.73 -9.99 2.36
N ILE A 69 2.61 -10.56 1.92
CA ILE A 69 2.08 -11.84 2.44
C ILE A 69 1.94 -12.79 1.24
N ARG A 70 2.87 -13.73 1.12
CA ARG A 70 2.94 -14.73 0.04
C ARG A 70 2.45 -16.10 0.51
N ASP A 71 2.66 -16.42 1.78
CA ASP A 71 2.22 -17.64 2.46
C ASP A 71 1.31 -17.30 3.67
N PRO A 72 0.35 -18.17 4.06
CA PRO A 72 -0.44 -17.97 5.29
C PRO A 72 0.37 -17.87 6.58
N SER A 73 1.59 -18.40 6.60
CA SER A 73 2.53 -18.27 7.71
C SER A 73 3.33 -16.96 7.68
N ASP A 74 3.28 -16.20 6.57
CA ASP A 74 3.96 -14.92 6.45
C ASP A 74 3.33 -13.87 7.36
N TYR A 75 4.20 -13.01 7.86
CA TYR A 75 3.85 -11.91 8.71
C TYR A 75 4.70 -10.71 8.33
N GLY A 76 4.14 -9.51 8.53
CA GLY A 76 4.82 -8.31 8.09
C GLY A 76 4.13 -7.04 8.49
N VAL A 77 4.79 -5.94 8.18
CA VAL A 77 4.31 -4.59 8.46
C VAL A 77 4.18 -3.83 7.14
N LEU A 78 2.99 -3.26 6.93
CA LEU A 78 2.74 -2.30 5.86
C LEU A 78 2.81 -0.88 6.45
N VAL A 79 3.77 -0.10 6.02
CA VAL A 79 3.90 1.31 6.40
C VAL A 79 3.40 2.17 5.25
N ILE A 80 2.39 3.00 5.50
CA ILE A 80 1.93 4.01 4.53
C ILE A 80 2.33 5.37 5.11
N ALA A 81 3.36 5.98 4.53
CA ALA A 81 3.89 7.28 4.95
C ALA A 81 3.23 8.46 4.24
N ASP A 82 2.18 8.21 3.43
CA ASP A 82 1.45 9.25 2.72
C ASP A 82 0.41 9.94 3.62
N PRO A 83 0.55 11.25 3.92
CA PRO A 83 -0.39 11.98 4.77
C PRO A 83 -1.82 12.02 4.19
N ARG A 84 -1.99 11.76 2.89
CA ARG A 84 -3.30 11.73 2.24
C ARG A 84 -4.18 10.60 2.76
N LEU A 85 -3.60 9.56 3.35
CA LEU A 85 -4.34 8.46 3.98
C LEU A 85 -5.26 8.97 5.11
N SER A 86 -4.80 9.93 5.92
CA SER A 86 -5.57 10.49 7.05
C SER A 86 -6.23 11.82 6.71
N THR A 87 -5.63 12.62 5.81
CA THR A 87 -6.11 13.99 5.52
C THR A 87 -7.14 14.08 4.40
N LYS A 88 -7.24 13.08 3.52
CA LYS A 88 -8.19 13.09 2.40
C LYS A 88 -9.33 12.10 2.61
N ARG A 89 -10.55 12.48 2.21
CA ARG A 89 -11.75 11.64 2.34
C ARG A 89 -11.60 10.26 1.69
N TYR A 90 -10.89 10.18 0.56
CA TYR A 90 -10.66 8.92 -0.14
C TYR A 90 -9.65 7.99 0.57
N GLY A 91 -8.93 8.47 1.59
CA GLY A 91 -7.99 7.65 2.34
C GLY A 91 -8.66 6.42 2.99
N VAL A 92 -9.91 6.58 3.41
CA VAL A 92 -10.74 5.48 3.93
C VAL A 92 -10.95 4.39 2.88
N GLN A 93 -11.07 4.75 1.59
CA GLN A 93 -11.24 3.77 0.51
C GLN A 93 -9.98 2.93 0.31
N PHE A 94 -8.78 3.51 0.49
CA PHE A 94 -7.55 2.73 0.53
C PHE A 94 -7.53 1.79 1.74
N LEU A 95 -7.82 2.28 2.95
CA LEU A 95 -7.84 1.47 4.18
C LEU A 95 -8.82 0.30 4.14
N ASN A 96 -9.97 0.48 3.48
CA ASN A 96 -10.99 -0.56 3.33
C ASN A 96 -10.65 -1.54 2.20
N SER A 97 -9.73 -1.17 1.32
CA SER A 97 -9.26 -2.04 0.23
C SER A 97 -8.18 -3.03 0.68
N LEU A 98 -7.55 -2.78 1.82
CA LEU A 98 -6.51 -3.63 2.39
C LEU A 98 -7.12 -4.87 3.06
N PRO A 99 -6.39 -5.99 3.12
CA PRO A 99 -6.78 -7.15 3.92
C PRO A 99 -7.04 -6.78 5.39
N PRO A 100 -7.77 -7.61 6.14
CA PRO A 100 -7.94 -7.43 7.59
C PRO A 100 -6.57 -7.40 8.27
N MET A 101 -6.19 -6.24 8.80
CA MET A 101 -4.91 -6.02 9.46
C MET A 101 -5.07 -5.10 10.66
N THR A 102 -4.23 -5.29 11.67
CA THR A 102 -4.17 -4.38 12.81
C THR A 102 -3.60 -3.04 12.36
N LYS A 103 -4.33 -1.95 12.61
CA LYS A 103 -3.93 -0.59 12.24
C LYS A 103 -3.37 0.13 13.46
N THR A 104 -2.28 0.87 13.29
CA THR A 104 -1.66 1.67 14.35
C THR A 104 -0.99 2.91 13.77
N LEU A 105 -1.01 4.01 14.53
CA LEU A 105 -0.18 5.20 14.30
C LEU A 105 1.00 5.28 15.29
N LYS A 106 1.05 4.34 16.23
CA LYS A 106 2.06 4.24 17.28
C LYS A 106 3.19 3.33 16.82
N GLU A 107 4.39 3.89 16.69
CA GLU A 107 5.60 3.16 16.30
C GLU A 107 5.98 2.09 17.32
N GLU A 108 5.66 2.28 18.59
CA GLU A 108 5.96 1.32 19.65
C GLU A 108 5.23 0.00 19.44
N ARG A 109 4.06 0.02 18.77
CA ARG A 109 3.34 -1.21 18.41
C ARG A 109 4.04 -1.97 17.30
N VAL A 110 4.73 -1.27 16.39
CA VAL A 110 5.52 -1.86 15.31
C VAL A 110 6.78 -2.49 15.87
N TYR A 111 7.52 -1.79 16.74
CA TYR A 111 8.71 -2.35 17.40
C TYR A 111 8.37 -3.60 18.22
N ARG A 112 7.31 -3.56 19.04
CA ARG A 112 6.85 -4.74 19.80
C ARG A 112 6.51 -5.94 18.91
N PHE A 113 5.97 -5.68 17.71
CA PHE A 113 5.67 -6.75 16.76
C PHE A 113 6.95 -7.41 16.26
N PHE A 114 7.94 -6.62 15.84
CA PHE A 114 9.24 -7.15 15.41
C PHE A 114 9.94 -7.91 16.56
N ASP A 115 10.00 -7.35 17.77
CA ASP A 115 10.60 -8.02 18.94
C ASP A 115 9.94 -9.36 19.25
N TYR A 116 8.61 -9.43 19.16
CA TYR A 116 7.85 -10.66 19.39
C TYR A 116 8.19 -11.74 18.35
N MET A 117 8.29 -11.35 17.08
CA MET A 117 8.57 -12.29 16.00
C MET A 117 10.01 -12.80 16.04
N GLU A 118 10.98 -11.96 16.41
CA GLU A 118 12.37 -12.39 16.62
C GLU A 118 12.49 -13.43 17.76
N LYS A 119 11.80 -13.21 18.88
CA LYS A 119 11.76 -14.18 19.99
C LYS A 119 11.10 -15.49 19.61
N LYS A 120 9.99 -15.44 18.86
CA LYS A 120 9.27 -16.63 18.38
C LYS A 120 10.17 -17.51 17.50
N ARG A 121 11.02 -16.89 16.67
CA ARG A 121 12.01 -17.59 15.85
C ARG A 121 13.05 -18.33 16.71
N GLN A 122 13.63 -17.67 17.71
CA GLN A 122 14.65 -18.28 18.59
C GLN A 122 14.13 -19.46 19.44
N THR A 123 12.82 -19.59 19.59
CA THR A 123 12.20 -20.68 20.38
C THR A 123 11.80 -21.88 19.51
N SER A 124 11.84 -21.72 18.17
CA SER A 124 11.41 -22.73 17.20
C SER A 124 12.60 -23.47 16.54
N ASP A 125 13.83 -23.03 16.84
CA ASP A 125 15.11 -23.70 16.54
C ASP A 125 15.62 -24.42 17.80
#